data_AF-A0A1Q7BFM8-F1
#
_entry.id   AF-A0A1Q7BFM8-F1
#
_cell.length_a   1.000
_cell.length_b   1.000
_cell.length_c   1.000
_cell.angle_alpha   90.00
_cell.angle_beta   90.00
_cell.angle_gamma   90.00
#
_symmetry.space_group_name_H-M   'P 1'
#
loop_
_entity.id
_entity.type
_entity.pdbx_description
1 polymer ?
#
loop_
_entity_poly.entity_id
_entity_poly.type
_entity_poly.pdbx_seq_one_letter_code
_entity_poly.pdbx_strand_id
1 'polypeptide(L)'
;MSGPVTAERFPSLRSFGGFFLVVVIPIVHASGGFFILDFVLSGNYTWGRTLRTFVLFMSNLVLAYEFVYRDLQTRHSGWSDQRLLTSVLTYSVFPFCVGMAALVLLLAVTRLLR
;
A
#
# COMPACT_ATOMS: atom_id res chain seq x y z
N MET A 1 -3.69 28.56 32.89
CA MET A 1 -2.37 28.28 32.28
C MET A 1 -2.42 26.85 31.73
N SER A 2 -2.68 26.72 30.43
CA SER A 2 -2.81 25.43 29.76
C SER A 2 -1.43 25.04 29.25
N GLY A 3 -0.75 24.11 29.95
CA GLY A 3 0.54 23.58 29.48
C GLY A 3 0.38 22.85 28.14
N PRO A 4 1.45 22.73 27.35
CA PRO A 4 1.40 21.99 26.09
C PRO A 4 1.08 20.53 26.39
N VAL A 5 -0.08 20.06 25.92
CA VAL A 5 -0.44 18.64 25.94
C VAL A 5 0.59 17.92 25.08
N THR A 6 1.54 17.27 25.74
CA THR A 6 2.51 16.40 25.09
C THR A 6 1.72 15.19 24.62
N ALA A 7 1.31 15.21 23.36
CA ALA A 7 0.70 14.05 22.73
C ALA A 7 1.71 12.90 22.88
N GLU A 8 1.36 11.92 23.73
CA GLU A 8 2.11 10.69 23.92
C GLU A 8 2.26 10.03 22.54
N ARG A 9 3.41 10.27 21.92
CA ARG A 9 3.75 9.75 20.61
C ARG A 9 4.06 8.28 20.81
N PHE A 10 3.01 7.45 20.74
CA PHE A 10 3.01 5.99 20.96
C PHE A 10 4.36 5.34 20.63
N PRO A 11 5.21 5.09 21.64
CA PRO A 11 6.57 4.59 21.42
C PRO A 11 6.59 3.12 20.95
N SER A 12 5.47 2.40 21.09
CA SER A 12 5.33 0.98 20.73
C SER A 12 5.36 0.69 19.22
N LEU A 13 5.07 1.68 18.36
CA LEU A 13 5.20 1.55 16.90
C LEU A 13 6.68 1.59 16.43
N ARG A 14 7.61 2.01 17.30
CA ARG A 14 9.01 2.28 16.93
C ARG A 14 9.86 1.02 16.74
N SER A 15 9.54 -0.09 17.43
CA SER A 15 10.30 -1.36 17.32
C SER A 15 9.81 -2.28 16.20
N PHE A 16 8.54 -2.15 15.76
CA PHE A 16 7.97 -2.94 14.66
C PHE A 16 8.25 -2.34 13.27
N GLY A 17 8.90 -1.17 13.22
CA GLY A 17 8.99 -0.36 12.01
C GLY A 17 9.61 -1.05 10.80
N GLY A 18 10.61 -1.92 10.99
CA GLY A 18 11.22 -2.68 9.89
C GLY A 18 10.31 -3.78 9.35
N PHE A 19 9.78 -4.63 10.23
CA PHE A 19 8.88 -5.72 9.84
C PHE A 19 7.60 -5.19 9.17
N PHE A 20 7.02 -4.12 9.71
CA PHE A 20 5.80 -3.52 9.16
C PHE A 20 6.03 -3.00 7.73
N LEU A 21 7.12 -2.24 7.51
CA LEU A 21 7.47 -1.69 6.20
C LEU A 21 7.84 -2.76 5.16
N VAL A 22 8.50 -3.84 5.58
CA VAL A 22 9.06 -4.85 4.65
C VAL A 22 8.09 -6.01 4.39
N VAL A 23 7.16 -6.28 5.32
CA VAL A 23 6.25 -7.43 5.22
C VAL A 23 4.81 -6.97 5.08
N VAL A 24 4.30 -6.22 6.05
CA VAL A 24 2.87 -5.88 6.12
C VAL A 24 2.46 -4.97 4.97
N ILE A 25 3.21 -3.89 4.74
CA ILE A 25 2.90 -2.92 3.69
C ILE A 25 2.93 -3.56 2.29
N PRO A 26 3.98 -4.30 1.89
CA PRO A 26 3.98 -4.98 0.60
C PRO A 26 2.84 -5.98 0.43
N ILE A 27 2.49 -6.75 1.47
CA ILE A 27 1.37 -7.69 1.40
C ILE A 27 0.04 -6.95 1.17
N VAL A 28 -0.20 -5.87 1.91
CA VAL A 28 -1.43 -5.07 1.76
C VAL A 28 -1.51 -4.47 0.35
N HIS A 29 -0.41 -3.91 -0.15
CA HIS A 29 -0.37 -3.35 -1.51
C HIS A 29 -0.55 -4.42 -2.59
N ALA A 30 0.07 -5.59 -2.44
CA ALA A 30 -0.10 -6.70 -3.37
C ALA A 30 -1.56 -7.19 -3.38
N SER A 31 -2.18 -7.34 -2.21
CA SER A 31 -3.61 -7.68 -2.14
C SER A 31 -4.49 -6.60 -2.79
N GLY A 32 -4.16 -5.33 -2.58
CA GLY A 32 -4.85 -4.19 -3.21
C GLY A 32 -4.79 -4.25 -4.72
N GLY A 33 -3.61 -4.44 -5.29
CA GLY A 33 -3.41 -4.58 -6.74
C GLY A 33 -4.17 -5.75 -7.33
N PHE A 34 -4.13 -6.91 -6.67
CA PHE A 34 -4.87 -8.10 -7.06
C PHE A 34 -6.38 -7.83 -7.14
N PHE A 35 -6.99 -7.31 -6.07
CA PHE A 35 -8.44 -7.10 -6.02
C PHE A 35 -8.92 -5.95 -6.92
N ILE A 36 -8.12 -4.89 -7.08
CA ILE A 36 -8.44 -3.81 -8.01
C ILE A 36 -8.44 -4.33 -9.44
N LEU A 37 -7.44 -5.12 -9.84
CA LEU A 37 -7.39 -5.68 -11.17
C LEU A 37 -8.49 -6.72 -11.40
N ASP A 38 -8.83 -7.54 -10.40
CA ASP A 38 -9.98 -8.46 -10.47
C ASP A 38 -11.27 -7.70 -10.77
N PHE A 39 -11.51 -6.59 -10.06
CA PHE A 39 -12.66 -5.74 -10.31
C PHE A 39 -12.66 -5.20 -11.75
N VAL A 40 -11.53 -4.68 -12.24
CA VAL A 40 -11.38 -4.17 -13.61
C VAL A 40 -11.62 -5.27 -14.65
N LEU A 41 -11.12 -6.49 -14.43
CA LEU A 41 -11.30 -7.59 -15.36
C LEU A 41 -12.70 -8.21 -15.28
N SER A 42 -13.39 -8.06 -14.14
CA SER A 42 -14.71 -8.67 -13.92
C SER A 42 -15.81 -8.13 -14.83
N GLY A 43 -15.65 -6.92 -15.39
CA GLY A 43 -16.65 -6.26 -16.24
C GLY A 43 -17.98 -5.93 -15.55
N ASN A 44 -18.12 -6.18 -14.25
CA ASN A 44 -19.36 -6.02 -13.50
C ASN A 44 -19.29 -4.83 -12.54
N TYR A 45 -19.52 -3.64 -13.11
CA TYR A 45 -19.34 -2.35 -12.47
C TYR A 45 -20.60 -1.82 -11.78
N THR A 46 -21.14 -2.59 -10.83
CA THR A 46 -22.21 -2.08 -9.96
C THR A 46 -21.72 -0.96 -9.06
N TRP A 47 -22.61 -0.03 -8.70
CA TRP A 47 -22.29 1.09 -7.80
C TRP A 47 -21.61 0.64 -6.50
N GLY A 48 -22.15 -0.39 -5.84
CA GLY A 48 -21.59 -0.92 -4.59
C GLY A 48 -20.18 -1.50 -4.75
N ARG A 49 -19.93 -2.25 -5.84
CA ARG A 49 -18.58 -2.79 -6.11
C ARG A 49 -17.60 -1.68 -6.46
N THR A 50 -17.99 -0.74 -7.31
CA THR A 50 -17.15 0.41 -7.68
C THR A 50 -16.75 1.22 -6.46
N LEU A 51 -17.69 1.55 -5.57
CA LEU A 51 -17.40 2.30 -4.34
C LEU A 51 -16.45 1.52 -3.43
N ARG A 52 -16.65 0.21 -3.28
CA ARG A 52 -15.75 -0.65 -2.48
C ARG A 52 -14.33 -0.65 -3.05
N THR A 53 -14.18 -0.80 -4.36
CA THR A 53 -12.88 -0.75 -5.03
C THR A 53 -12.24 0.63 -4.91
N PHE A 54 -13.03 1.69 -5.01
CA PHE A 54 -12.55 3.07 -4.83
C PHE A 54 -12.03 3.30 -3.41
N VAL A 55 -12.76 2.84 -2.39
CA VAL A 55 -12.30 2.92 -0.99
C VAL A 55 -11.02 2.11 -0.79
N LEU A 56 -10.92 0.92 -1.37
CA LEU A 56 -9.70 0.10 -1.33
C LEU A 56 -8.51 0.82 -1.98
N PHE A 57 -8.72 1.46 -3.13
CA PHE A 57 -7.72 2.24 -3.83
C PHE A 57 -7.25 3.44 -3.01
N MET A 58 -8.19 4.23 -2.47
CA MET A 58 -7.86 5.37 -1.60
C MET A 58 -7.14 4.93 -0.32
N SER A 59 -7.55 3.80 0.27
CA SER A 59 -6.87 3.23 1.44
C SER A 59 -5.42 2.86 1.12
N ASN A 60 -5.16 2.26 -0.06
CA ASN A 60 -3.80 1.99 -0.51
C ASN A 60 -2.98 3.27 -0.69
N LEU A 61 -3.54 4.32 -1.30
CA LEU A 61 -2.84 5.60 -1.45
C LEU A 61 -2.49 6.23 -0.10
N VAL A 62 -3.43 6.24 0.84
CA VAL A 62 -3.20 6.76 2.19
C VAL A 62 -2.11 5.95 2.91
N LEU A 63 -2.13 4.62 2.79
CA LEU A 63 -1.10 3.76 3.38
C LEU A 63 0.29 4.04 2.80
N ALA A 64 0.41 4.17 1.48
CA ALA A 64 1.66 4.52 0.82
C ALA A 64 2.18 5.89 1.28
N TYR A 65 1.30 6.88 1.44
CA TYR A 65 1.69 8.21 1.88
C TYR A 65 2.07 8.25 3.36
N GLU A 66 1.18 7.82 4.26
CA GLU A 66 1.40 7.97 5.72
C GLU A 66 2.49 7.03 6.22
N PHE A 67 2.49 5.77 5.80
CA PHE A 67 3.38 4.78 6.38
C PHE A 67 4.66 4.55 5.59
N VAL A 68 4.73 4.92 4.31
CA VAL A 68 5.98 4.82 3.55
C VAL A 68 6.60 6.19 3.39
N TYR A 69 5.92 7.13 2.73
CA TYR A 69 6.52 8.44 2.45
C TYR A 69 6.80 9.24 3.72
N ARG A 70 5.77 9.46 4.55
CA ARG A 70 5.86 10.29 5.76
C ARG A 70 6.72 9.63 6.84
N ASP A 71 6.60 8.32 7.06
CA ASP A 71 7.46 7.59 8.00
C ASP A 71 8.94 7.64 7.56
N LEU A 72 9.25 7.40 6.27
CA LEU A 72 10.63 7.51 5.77
C LEU A 72 11.17 8.94 5.86
N GLN A 73 10.35 9.95 5.55
CA GLN A 73 10.74 11.35 5.66
C GLN A 73 11.06 11.74 7.12
N THR A 74 10.28 11.25 8.09
CA THR A 74 10.54 11.52 9.51
C THR A 74 11.78 10.80 10.03
N ARG A 75 12.09 9.61 9.53
CA ARG A 75 13.28 8.82 9.93
C ARG A 75 14.55 9.27 9.23
N HIS A 76 14.44 9.81 8.03
CA HIS A 76 15.56 10.20 7.18
C HIS A 76 15.38 11.63 6.67
N SER A 77 15.32 12.59 7.58
CA SER A 77 15.10 14.01 7.26
C SER A 77 16.16 14.65 6.35
N GLY A 78 17.33 14.02 6.21
CA GLY A 78 18.40 14.44 5.30
C GLY A 78 18.38 13.78 3.92
N TRP A 79 17.40 12.92 3.61
CA TRP A 79 17.27 12.32 2.28
C TRP A 79 16.63 13.30 1.30
N SER A 80 17.10 13.26 0.04
CA SER A 80 16.45 13.99 -1.04
C SER A 80 15.08 13.40 -1.34
N ASP A 81 14.15 14.25 -1.79
CA ASP A 81 12.80 13.85 -2.17
C ASP A 81 12.80 12.71 -3.21
N GLN A 82 13.75 12.74 -4.15
CA GLN A 82 13.93 11.68 -5.15
C GLN A 82 14.20 10.31 -4.52
N ARG A 83 15.00 10.25 -3.44
CA ARG A 83 15.33 8.99 -2.76
C ARG A 83 14.16 8.47 -1.93
N LEU A 84 13.39 9.38 -1.34
CA LEU A 84 12.14 9.05 -0.65
C LEU A 84 11.10 8.49 -1.64
N LEU A 85 10.88 9.15 -2.76
CA LEU A 85 9.96 8.68 -3.81
C LEU A 85 10.39 7.33 -4.37
N THR A 86 11.68 7.12 -4.63
CA THR A 86 12.20 5.82 -5.08
C THR A 86 11.91 4.71 -4.07
N SER A 87 12.03 5.02 -2.78
CA SER A 87 11.71 4.07 -1.71
C SER A 87 10.20 3.78 -1.67
N VAL A 88 9.35 4.79 -1.82
CA VAL A 88 7.89 4.59 -1.94
C VAL A 88 7.56 3.68 -3.12
N LEU A 89 8.13 3.96 -4.31
CA LEU A 89 7.93 3.12 -5.49
C LEU A 89 8.31 1.66 -5.22
N THR A 90 9.39 1.43 -4.47
CA THR A 90 9.88 0.09 -4.15
C THR A 90 9.00 -0.63 -3.13
N TYR A 91 8.54 0.05 -2.07
CA TYR A 91 7.78 -0.58 -0.98
C TYR A 91 6.27 -0.61 -1.20
N SER A 92 5.70 0.23 -2.07
CA SER A 92 4.25 0.29 -2.32
C SER A 92 3.86 -0.03 -3.76
N VAL A 93 4.47 0.64 -4.74
CA VAL A 93 4.06 0.50 -6.15
C VAL A 93 4.51 -0.84 -6.73
N PHE A 94 5.74 -1.27 -6.46
CA PHE A 94 6.23 -2.57 -6.90
C PHE A 94 5.35 -3.74 -6.39
N PRO A 95 5.07 -3.89 -5.07
CA PRO A 95 4.20 -4.96 -4.60
C PRO A 95 2.77 -4.85 -5.14
N PHE A 96 2.23 -3.65 -5.33
CA PHE A 96 0.94 -3.45 -5.99
C PHE A 96 0.93 -4.05 -7.42
N CYS A 97 1.98 -3.78 -8.20
CA CYS A 97 2.16 -4.38 -9.53
C CYS A 97 2.35 -5.90 -9.48
N VAL A 98 3.07 -6.43 -8.48
CA VAL A 98 3.21 -7.87 -8.27
C VAL A 98 1.85 -8.53 -8.02
N GLY A 99 0.99 -7.91 -7.22
CA GLY A 99 -0.38 -8.37 -6.98
C GLY A 99 -1.21 -8.46 -8.27
N MET A 100 -1.12 -7.42 -9.11
CA MET A 100 -1.74 -7.42 -10.44
C MET A 100 -1.20 -8.56 -11.32
N ALA A 101 0.13 -8.71 -11.39
CA ALA A 101 0.77 -9.75 -12.17
C ALA A 101 0.39 -11.17 -11.71
N ALA A 102 0.23 -11.38 -10.40
CA ALA A 102 -0.22 -12.64 -9.82
C ALA A 102 -1.62 -13.04 -10.31
N LEU A 103 -2.55 -12.08 -10.39
CA LEU A 103 -3.87 -12.33 -10.95
C LEU A 103 -3.79 -12.68 -12.45
N VAL A 104 -3.00 -11.94 -13.23
CA VAL A 104 -2.83 -12.20 -14.66
C VAL A 104 -2.23 -13.60 -14.89
N LEU A 105 -1.24 -13.98 -14.08
CA LEU A 105 -0.63 -15.31 -14.12
C LEU A 105 -1.66 -16.40 -13.77
N LEU A 106 -2.43 -16.20 -12.70
CA LEU A 106 -3.48 -17.13 -12.30
C LEU A 106 -4.52 -17.30 -13.42
N LEU A 107 -4.93 -16.20 -14.04
CA LEU A 107 -5.85 -16.20 -15.18
C LEU A 107 -5.25 -16.98 -16.36
N ALA A 108 -4.00 -16.72 -16.71
CA ALA A 108 -3.31 -17.40 -17.80
C ALA A 108 -3.19 -18.91 -17.55
N VAL A 109 -2.77 -19.32 -16.36
CA VAL A 109 -2.67 -20.74 -15.96
C VAL A 109 -4.04 -21.42 -16.03
N THR A 110 -5.08 -20.77 -15.51
CA THR A 110 -6.45 -21.31 -15.55
C THR A 110 -6.96 -21.47 -16.98
N ARG A 111 -6.57 -20.59 -17.90
CA ARG A 111 -6.93 -20.67 -19.33
C ARG A 111 -6.15 -21.75 -20.06
N LEU A 112 -4.89 -22.02 -19.69
CA LEU A 112 -4.05 -23.06 -20.29
C LEU A 112 -4.44 -24.48 -19.83
N LEU A 113 -4.99 -24.60 -18.63
CA LEU A 113 -5.47 -25.87 -18.06
C LEU A 113 -6.91 -26.24 -18.49
N ARG A 114 -7.56 -25.38 -19.27
CA ARG A 114 -8.90 -25.57 -19.82
C ARG A 114 -8.83 -26.01 -21.27
#